data_AF-A0A358A2K3-F1
#
_entry.id   AF-A0A358A2K3-F1
#
_cell.length_a   1.000
_cell.length_b   1.000
_cell.length_c   1.000
_cell.angle_alpha   90.00
_cell.angle_beta   90.00
_cell.angle_gamma   90.00
#
_symmetry.space_group_name_H-M   'P 1'
#
loop_
_entity.id
_entity.type
_entity.pdbx_description
1 polymer ?
#
loop_
_entity_poly.entity_id
_entity_poly.type
_entity_poly.pdbx_seq_one_letter_code
_entity_poly.pdbx_strand_id
1 'polypeptide(L)' 'MTPPPSTLVELIDHAAGRWADQTMLLARQGDQCTYDEYRDRVDRIGAGLRDVGVGPGDIVS' A
#
# COMPACT_ATOMS: atom_id res chain seq x y z
N MET A 1 -24.33 -2.81 -0.27
CA MET A 1 -23.25 -3.23 0.64
C MET A 1 -21.99 -3.34 -0.20
N THR A 2 -20.91 -2.63 0.15
CA THR A 2 -19.63 -2.77 -0.54
C THR A 2 -19.04 -4.13 -0.18
N PRO A 3 -18.62 -4.98 -1.13
CA PRO A 3 -18.01 -6.26 -0.82
C PRO A 3 -16.75 -6.05 0.03
N PRO A 4 -16.39 -7.01 0.90
CA PRO A 4 -15.15 -6.93 1.64
C PRO A 4 -13.95 -6.93 0.68
N PRO A 5 -12.84 -6.29 1.05
CA PRO A 5 -11.59 -6.37 0.29
C PRO A 5 -11.18 -7.81 0.01
N SER A 6 -10.82 -8.08 -1.23
CA SER A 6 -10.43 -9.39 -1.75
C SER A 6 -8.93 -9.49 -2.04
N THR A 7 -8.23 -8.36 -2.07
CA THR A 7 -6.77 -8.27 -2.28
C THR A 7 -6.09 -7.45 -1.18
N LEU A 8 -4.78 -7.62 -1.03
CA LEU A 8 -3.99 -6.83 -0.08
C LEU A 8 -4.00 -5.33 -0.41
N VAL A 9 -4.03 -4.95 -1.70
CA VAL A 9 -4.09 -3.52 -2.07
C VAL A 9 -5.44 -2.92 -1.70
N GLU A 10 -6.54 -3.64 -1.90
CA GLU A 10 -7.86 -3.18 -1.47
C GLU A 10 -7.97 -3.02 0.06
N LEU A 11 -7.26 -3.86 0.83
CA LEU A 11 -7.18 -3.71 2.29
C LEU A 11 -6.45 -2.42 2.68
N ILE A 12 -5.37 -2.07 1.96
CA ILE A 12 -4.61 -0.83 2.18
C ILE A 12 -5.48 0.38 1.84
N ASP A 13 -6.18 0.36 0.71
CA ASP A 13 -7.10 1.43 0.30
C ASP A 13 -8.23 1.64 1.31
N HIS A 14 -8.82 0.54 1.79
CA HIS A 14 -9.86 0.58 2.81
C HIS A 14 -9.35 1.19 4.13
N ALA A 15 -8.14 0.79 4.55
CA ALA A 15 -7.54 1.29 5.78
C ALA A 15 -7.17 2.78 5.67
N ALA A 16 -6.57 3.20 4.57
CA ALA A 16 -6.24 4.61 4.32
C ALA A 16 -7.51 5.49 4.28
N GLY A 17 -8.59 5.01 3.67
CA GLY A 17 -9.87 5.74 3.65
C GLY A 17 -10.51 5.90 5.05
N ARG A 18 -10.14 5.07 6.03
CA ARG A 18 -10.72 5.08 7.38
C ARG A 18 -9.81 5.69 8.45
N TRP A 19 -8.50 5.54 8.31
CA TRP A 19 -7.50 5.88 9.32
C TRP A 19 -6.30 6.62 8.72
N ALA A 20 -6.52 7.44 7.68
CA ALA A 20 -5.50 8.16 6.92
C ALA A 20 -4.32 8.68 7.76
N ASP A 21 -4.62 9.43 8.82
CA ASP A 21 -3.62 10.11 9.65
C ASP A 21 -3.02 9.24 10.77
N GLN A 22 -3.47 8.00 10.96
CA GLN A 22 -2.95 7.12 12.01
C GLN A 22 -1.63 6.47 11.58
N THR A 23 -0.66 6.40 12.51
CA THR A 23 0.60 5.68 12.29
C THR A 23 0.34 4.20 12.01
N MET A 24 0.78 3.72 10.84
CA MET A 24 0.71 2.33 10.42
C MET A 24 2.03 1.60 10.66
N LEU A 25 3.16 2.24 10.29
CA LEU A 25 4.49 1.66 10.44
C LEU A 25 5.35 2.55 11.33
N LEU A 26 6.12 1.90 12.20
CA LEU A 26 7.16 2.52 13.01
C LEU A 26 8.47 1.77 12.75
N ALA A 27 9.44 2.46 12.17
CA ALA A 27 10.78 1.93 12.00
C ALA A 27 11.50 1.88 13.34
N ARG A 28 12.47 0.97 13.48
CA ARG A 28 13.31 0.90 14.69
C ARG A 28 14.08 2.20 14.96
N GLN A 29 14.38 2.96 13.91
CA GLN A 29 15.07 4.24 13.96
C GLN A 29 14.15 5.41 14.37
N GLY A 30 12.85 5.17 14.53
CA GLY A 30 11.86 6.16 14.95
C GLY A 30 11.07 6.81 13.81
N ASP A 31 11.44 6.55 12.55
CA ASP A 31 10.65 7.01 11.40
C ASP A 31 9.25 6.38 11.44
N GLN A 32 8.25 7.19 11.11
CA GLN A 32 6.85 6.78 11.07
C GLN A 32 6.29 6.89 9.66
N CYS A 33 5.27 6.12 9.39
CA CYS A 33 4.48 6.20 8.17
C CYS A 33 3.00 6.06 8.56
N THR A 34 2.17 6.99 8.13
CA THR A 34 0.71 6.86 8.27
C THR A 34 0.14 5.87 7.26
N TYR A 35 -1.14 5.50 7.42
CA TYR A 35 -1.84 4.70 6.42
C TYR A 35 -1.90 5.39 5.05
N ASP A 36 -2.12 6.71 5.01
CA ASP A 36 -2.18 7.47 3.76
C ASP A 36 -0.83 7.50 3.05
N GLU A 37 0.24 7.78 3.79
CA GLU A 37 1.61 7.78 3.26
C GLU A 37 2.04 6.39 2.78
N TYR A 38 1.59 5.33 3.45
CA TYR A 38 1.88 3.96 3.03
C TYR A 38 1.16 3.60 1.74
N ARG A 39 -0.13 3.95 1.59
CA ARG A 39 -0.88 3.80 0.33
C ARG A 39 -0.14 4.48 -0.82
N ASP A 40 0.25 5.74 -0.65
CA ASP A 40 0.95 6.50 -1.68
C ASP A 40 2.30 5.87 -2.07
N ARG A 41 3.01 5.25 -1.12
CA ARG A 41 4.24 4.49 -1.39
C ARG A 41 3.95 3.22 -2.17
N VAL A 42 2.90 2.48 -1.82
CA VAL A 42 2.47 1.26 -2.53
C VAL A 42 2.09 1.58 -3.97
N ASP A 43 1.31 2.65 -4.19
CA ASP A 43 0.93 3.09 -5.53
C ASP A 43 2.15 3.47 -6.38
N ARG A 44 3.10 4.20 -5.79
CA ARG A 44 4.34 4.59 -6.46
C ARG A 44 5.19 3.38 -6.84
N ILE A 45 5.35 2.42 -5.93
CA ILE A 45 6.10 1.18 -6.21
C ILE A 45 5.39 0.38 -7.29
N GLY A 46 4.06 0.24 -7.21
CA GLY A 46 3.27 -0.47 -8.22
C GLY A 46 3.37 0.17 -9.61
N ALA A 47 3.34 1.50 -9.71
CA ALA A 47 3.58 2.21 -10.96
C ALA A 47 4.99 1.96 -11.50
N GLY A 48 6.02 2.09 -10.66
CA GLY A 48 7.40 1.85 -11.07
C GLY A 48 7.67 0.40 -11.52
N LEU A 49 7.06 -0.59 -10.86
CA LEU A 49 7.17 -2.00 -11.27
C LEU A 49 6.52 -2.23 -12.64
N ARG A 50 5.34 -1.63 -12.88
CA ARG A 50 4.68 -1.69 -14.20
C ARG A 50 5.54 -1.04 -15.29
N ASP A 51 6.19 0.08 -14.98
CA ASP A 51 7.05 0.79 -15.94
C ASP A 51 8.27 -0.03 -16.36
N VAL A 52 8.78 -0.92 -15.50
CA VAL A 52 9.87 -1.86 -15.84
C VAL A 52 9.37 -3.20 -16.40
N GLY A 53 8.07 -3.31 -16.69
CA GLY A 53 7.48 -4.46 -17.38
C GLY A 53 6.96 -5.58 -16.47
N VAL A 54 6.89 -5.38 -15.15
CA VAL A 54 6.33 -6.38 -14.22
C VAL A 54 4.81 -6.43 -14.34
N GLY A 55 4.28 -7.64 -14.50
CA GLY A 55 2.87 -7.94 -14.61
C GLY A 55 2.38 -9.07 -13.68
N PRO A 56 1.08 -9.43 -13.78
CA PRO A 56 0.50 -10.51 -13.01
C PRO A 56 1.21 -11.85 -13.26
N GLY A 57 1.65 -12.51 -12.19
CA GLY A 57 2.34 -13.80 -12.25
C GLY A 57 3.86 -13.69 -12.27
N ASP A 58 4.42 -12.50 -12.46
CA ASP A 58 5.86 -12.27 -12.38
C ASP A 58 6.36 -12.31 -10.92
N ILE A 59 7.56 -12.84 -10.73
CA ILE A 59 8.21 -12.92 -9.42
C ILE A 59 9.17 -11.74 -9.28
N VAL A 60 8.99 -10.97 -8.21
CA VAL A 60 9.87 -9.86 -7.81
C VAL A 60 10.54 -10.24 -6.48
N SER A 61 11.87 -10.12 -6.40
CA SER A 61 12.68 -10.51 -5.24
C SER A 61 13.53 -9.37 -4.71
#